data_AF-A0A8T0R9W5-F1
#
_entry.id   AF-A0A8T0R9W5-F1
#
_cell.length_a   1.000
_cell.length_b   1.000
_cell.length_c   1.000
_cell.angle_alpha   90.00
_cell.angle_beta   90.00
_cell.angle_gamma   90.00
#
_symmetry.space_group_name_H-M   'P 1'
#
loop_
_entity.id
_entity.type
_entity.pdbx_description
1 polymer ?
#
loop_
_entity_poly.entity_id
_entity_poly.type
_entity_poly.pdbx_seq_one_letter_code
_entity_poly.pdbx_strand_id
1 'polypeptide(L)'
;MDYDFSQRFRLGRRTFYLAADDIRSLKHRIDALAAAADAAAGDSATTTTTKKKKPVSTFVALAALGWTAFVRAKGLAAGGDTYLVFLADLRARLDPPVGDGYLGNCIKGCLATADAGDLLGGDRGLLGACRAIQAAVAEMEAAPLAGTERWLQRMMTLPFQRLCNVVASPRFRVYKASDFGFGRPARVELVSMNHDGEMVLVGGREDGEVQVSVSLDPARMEEFRAHVLGHRSAAPAAAS
;
A
#
# COMPACT_ATOMS: atom_id res chain seq x y z
N MET A 1 7.17 -26.31 -1.17
CA MET A 1 8.40 -25.65 -1.67
C MET A 1 8.89 -24.79 -0.53
N ASP A 2 10.03 -25.12 0.06
CA ASP A 2 10.61 -24.30 1.13
C ASP A 2 11.07 -22.96 0.55
N TYR A 3 10.73 -21.86 1.21
CA TYR A 3 11.16 -20.52 0.80
C TYR A 3 12.61 -20.29 1.23
N ASP A 4 13.50 -20.06 0.28
CA ASP A 4 14.92 -19.79 0.56
C ASP A 4 15.12 -18.34 1.04
N PHE A 5 15.21 -18.15 2.35
CA PHE A 5 15.44 -16.85 2.98
C PHE A 5 16.82 -16.23 2.64
N SER A 6 17.77 -16.99 2.10
CA SER A 6 19.06 -16.44 1.69
C SER A 6 18.95 -15.51 0.47
N GLN A 7 17.87 -15.63 -0.32
CA GLN A 7 17.62 -14.76 -1.48
C GLN A 7 17.49 -13.28 -1.10
N ARG A 8 17.17 -12.96 0.16
CA ARG A 8 17.07 -11.57 0.65
C ARG A 8 18.32 -10.74 0.39
N PHE A 9 19.50 -11.37 0.36
CA PHE A 9 20.79 -10.69 0.12
C PHE A 9 21.01 -10.30 -1.35
N ARG A 10 20.17 -10.79 -2.26
CA ARG A 10 20.24 -10.51 -3.71
C ARG A 10 19.28 -9.42 -4.16
N LEU A 11 18.44 -8.92 -3.26
CA LEU A 11 17.42 -7.93 -3.59
C LEU A 11 18.05 -6.56 -3.86
N GLY A 12 17.61 -5.93 -4.96
CA GLY A 12 17.92 -4.55 -5.27
C GLY A 12 17.00 -3.63 -4.48
N ARG A 13 17.56 -2.51 -3.98
CA ARG A 13 16.78 -1.48 -3.29
C ARG A 13 16.72 -0.20 -4.12
N ARG A 14 15.53 0.39 -4.17
CA ARG A 14 15.30 1.71 -4.78
C ARG A 14 14.35 2.52 -3.92
N THR A 15 14.57 3.82 -3.91
CA THR A 15 13.77 4.78 -3.15
C THR A 15 13.22 5.81 -4.12
N PHE A 16 11.91 6.02 -4.06
CA PHE A 16 11.17 6.99 -4.84
C PHE A 16 10.61 8.07 -3.92
N TYR A 17 10.53 9.30 -4.41
CA TYR A 17 9.92 10.42 -3.70
C TYR A 17 8.71 10.88 -4.51
N LEU A 18 7.52 10.69 -3.93
CA LEU A 18 6.26 11.08 -4.54
C LEU A 18 5.82 12.39 -3.92
N ALA A 19 5.75 13.43 -4.75
CA ALA A 19 5.38 14.77 -4.30
C ALA A 19 3.91 14.83 -3.88
N ALA A 20 3.57 15.84 -3.09
CA ALA A 20 2.20 16.01 -2.60
C ALA A 20 1.17 16.14 -3.75
N ASP A 21 1.52 16.82 -4.84
CA ASP A 21 0.66 16.96 -6.02
C ASP A 21 0.45 15.65 -6.79
N ASP A 22 1.51 14.85 -6.93
CA ASP A 22 1.43 13.51 -7.53
C ASP A 22 0.46 12.62 -6.77
N ILE A 23 0.57 12.63 -5.43
CA ILE A 23 -0.28 11.86 -4.53
C ILE A 23 -1.72 12.38 -4.60
N ARG A 24 -1.94 13.70 -4.62
CA ARG A 24 -3.27 14.29 -4.78
C ARG A 24 -3.92 13.85 -6.09
N SER A 25 -3.18 13.95 -7.20
CA SER A 25 -3.66 13.53 -8.52
C SER A 25 -4.02 12.05 -8.55
N LEU A 26 -3.18 11.18 -7.98
CA LEU A 26 -3.46 9.75 -7.87
C LEU A 26 -4.75 9.48 -7.07
N LYS A 27 -4.92 10.13 -5.92
CA LYS A 27 -6.12 9.97 -5.08
C LYS A 27 -7.38 10.45 -5.80
N HIS A 28 -7.32 11.61 -6.45
CA HIS A 28 -8.44 12.13 -7.24
C HIS A 28 -8.83 11.18 -8.38
N ARG A 29 -7.84 10.62 -9.09
CA ARG A 29 -8.08 9.60 -10.11
C ARG A 29 -8.80 8.38 -9.54
N ILE A 30 -8.33 7.84 -8.41
CA ILE A 30 -8.96 6.68 -7.76
C ILE A 30 -10.40 6.99 -7.32
N ASP A 31 -10.62 8.14 -6.68
CA ASP A 31 -11.95 8.56 -6.24
C ASP A 31 -12.91 8.74 -7.43
N ALA A 32 -12.43 9.28 -8.55
CA ALA A 32 -13.20 9.41 -9.78
C ALA A 32 -13.55 8.04 -10.40
N LEU A 33 -12.59 7.11 -10.43
CA LEU A 33 -12.82 5.74 -10.89
C LEU A 33 -13.86 5.02 -10.03
N ALA A 34 -13.80 5.20 -8.72
CA ALA A 34 -14.78 4.63 -7.79
C ALA A 34 -16.18 5.18 -8.06
N ALA A 35 -16.31 6.50 -8.20
CA ALA A 35 -17.59 7.15 -8.50
C ALA A 35 -18.19 6.69 -9.84
N ALA A 36 -17.36 6.56 -10.88
CA ALA A 36 -17.79 6.06 -12.19
C ALA A 36 -18.26 4.60 -12.12
N ALA A 37 -17.52 3.74 -11.41
CA ALA A 37 -17.89 2.34 -11.24
C ALA A 37 -19.19 2.16 -10.43
N ASP A 38 -19.40 3.01 -9.42
CA ASP A 38 -20.63 2.99 -8.62
C ASP A 38 -21.84 3.47 -9.43
N ALA A 39 -21.66 4.49 -10.27
CA ALA A 39 -22.71 4.97 -11.18
C ALA A 39 -23.10 3.88 -12.20
N ALA A 40 -22.13 3.16 -12.75
CA ALA A 40 -22.38 2.06 -13.69
C ALA A 40 -23.08 0.85 -13.03
N ALA A 41 -22.94 0.66 -11.72
CA ALA A 41 -23.62 -0.40 -10.97
C ALA A 41 -25.03 -0.01 -10.48
N GLY A 42 -25.43 1.27 -10.65
CA GLY A 42 -26.56 1.90 -9.99
C GLY A 42 -27.92 1.87 -10.71
N ASP A 43 -28.08 1.13 -11.80
CA ASP A 43 -29.36 1.04 -12.56
C ASP A 43 -30.39 0.05 -11.96
N SER A 44 -30.29 -0.28 -10.67
CA SER A 44 -31.35 -0.96 -9.93
C SER A 44 -31.41 -0.59 -8.44
N ALA A 45 -32.46 0.18 -8.11
CA ALA A 45 -33.10 0.39 -6.80
C ALA A 45 -32.50 1.41 -5.78
N THR A 46 -33.03 2.63 -5.86
CA THR A 46 -33.66 3.52 -4.84
C THR A 46 -33.29 3.43 -3.34
N THR A 47 -32.75 4.57 -2.85
CA THR A 47 -32.86 5.24 -1.53
C THR A 47 -32.40 4.52 -0.26
N THR A 48 -31.25 4.93 0.30
CA THR A 48 -31.13 5.49 1.67
C THR A 48 -29.73 6.03 1.98
N THR A 49 -29.67 7.29 2.42
CA THR A 49 -28.51 8.04 2.98
C THR A 49 -27.29 8.27 2.07
N THR A 50 -27.19 9.49 1.51
CA THR A 50 -25.96 10.02 0.91
C THR A 50 -24.90 10.30 1.99
N LYS A 51 -24.36 9.27 2.64
CA LYS A 51 -23.08 9.44 3.34
C LYS A 51 -22.04 9.77 2.27
N LYS A 52 -21.53 11.01 2.27
CA LYS A 52 -20.36 11.39 1.44
C LYS A 52 -19.28 10.32 1.66
N LYS A 53 -18.96 9.56 0.60
CA LYS A 53 -17.90 8.55 0.65
C LYS A 53 -16.59 9.26 1.03
N LYS A 54 -15.87 8.70 2.00
CA LYS A 54 -14.58 9.26 2.42
C LYS A 54 -13.60 9.13 1.26
N PRO A 55 -12.81 10.17 0.94
CA PRO A 55 -11.75 10.07 -0.07
C PRO A 55 -10.77 8.94 0.26
N VAL A 56 -10.19 8.33 -0.77
CA VAL A 56 -9.15 7.32 -0.60
C VAL A 56 -7.98 7.89 0.24
N SER A 57 -7.42 7.07 1.13
CA SER A 57 -6.28 7.51 1.93
C SER A 57 -4.98 7.44 1.12
N THR A 58 -3.98 8.26 1.49
CA THR A 58 -2.64 8.19 0.87
C THR A 58 -2.02 6.79 0.99
N PHE A 59 -2.21 6.13 2.13
CA PHE A 59 -1.72 4.76 2.32
C PHE A 59 -2.35 3.81 1.31
N VAL A 60 -3.69 3.81 1.19
CA VAL A 60 -4.41 2.92 0.25
C VAL A 60 -3.98 3.21 -1.19
N ALA A 61 -3.91 4.48 -1.59
CA ALA A 61 -3.54 4.86 -2.95
C ALA A 61 -2.12 4.37 -3.32
N LEU A 62 -1.14 4.57 -2.43
CA LEU A 62 0.25 4.17 -2.69
C LEU A 62 0.45 2.66 -2.57
N ALA A 63 -0.22 2.00 -1.62
CA ALA A 63 -0.18 0.55 -1.49
C ALA A 63 -0.81 -0.15 -2.71
N ALA A 64 -1.92 0.37 -3.23
CA ALA A 64 -2.55 -0.15 -4.45
C ALA A 64 -1.68 0.05 -5.69
N LEU A 65 -1.10 1.24 -5.84
CA LEU A 65 -0.14 1.53 -6.92
C LEU A 65 1.06 0.57 -6.87
N GLY A 66 1.66 0.41 -5.69
CA GLY A 66 2.80 -0.48 -5.50
C GLY A 66 2.45 -1.95 -5.71
N TRP A 67 1.28 -2.40 -5.27
CA TRP A 67 0.83 -3.77 -5.47
C TRP A 67 0.60 -4.09 -6.96
N THR A 68 -0.10 -3.20 -7.68
CA THR A 68 -0.28 -3.37 -9.13
C THR A 68 1.05 -3.33 -9.89
N ALA A 69 1.99 -2.46 -9.48
CA ALA A 69 3.36 -2.42 -10.02
C ALA A 69 4.09 -3.75 -9.78
N PHE A 70 4.00 -4.31 -8.57
CA PHE A 70 4.61 -5.58 -8.20
C PHE A 70 4.09 -6.74 -9.05
N VAL A 71 2.77 -6.87 -9.18
CA VAL A 71 2.13 -7.92 -9.98
C VAL A 71 2.59 -7.85 -11.45
N ARG A 72 2.62 -6.63 -12.02
CA ARG A 72 3.11 -6.39 -13.37
C ARG A 72 4.60 -6.73 -13.51
N ALA A 73 5.44 -6.20 -12.64
CA ALA A 73 6.90 -6.39 -12.70
C ALA A 73 7.31 -7.86 -12.58
N LYS A 74 6.62 -8.63 -11.75
CA LYS A 74 6.88 -10.08 -11.60
C LYS A 74 6.25 -10.93 -12.71
N GLY A 75 5.43 -10.34 -13.59
CA GLY A 75 4.74 -11.07 -14.65
C GLY A 75 3.82 -12.16 -14.10
N LEU A 76 3.13 -11.91 -12.99
CA LEU A 76 2.27 -12.91 -12.36
C LEU A 76 1.06 -13.18 -13.26
N ALA A 77 0.81 -14.46 -13.55
CA ALA A 77 -0.27 -14.88 -14.43
C ALA A 77 -1.65 -14.78 -13.75
N ALA A 78 -2.65 -14.42 -14.56
CA ALA A 78 -4.07 -14.44 -14.22
C ALA A 78 -4.55 -15.85 -13.83
N GLY A 79 -5.66 -15.92 -13.09
CA GLY A 79 -6.20 -17.17 -12.56
C GLY A 79 -5.48 -17.66 -11.29
N GLY A 80 -4.78 -16.78 -10.61
CA GLY A 80 -4.15 -17.06 -9.33
C GLY A 80 -4.12 -15.81 -8.44
N ASP A 81 -4.48 -16.02 -7.17
CA ASP A 81 -4.45 -14.98 -6.16
C ASP A 81 -3.06 -14.39 -5.94
N THR A 82 -3.05 -13.10 -5.68
CA THR A 82 -1.91 -12.34 -5.17
C THR A 82 -2.31 -11.72 -3.84
N TYR A 83 -1.32 -11.36 -3.05
CA TYR A 83 -1.53 -10.96 -1.67
C TYR A 83 -0.75 -9.70 -1.34
N LEU A 84 -1.40 -8.79 -0.62
CA LEU A 84 -0.76 -7.64 -0.01
C LEU A 84 -0.95 -7.68 1.49
N VAL A 85 0.16 -7.73 2.22
CA VAL A 85 0.16 -7.66 3.69
C VAL A 85 0.53 -6.27 4.15
N PHE A 86 -0.17 -5.77 5.16
CA PHE A 86 0.20 -4.54 5.84
C PHE A 86 -0.18 -4.60 7.31
N LEU A 87 0.33 -3.64 8.10
CA LEU A 87 0.13 -3.59 9.54
C LEU A 87 -0.76 -2.41 9.93
N ALA A 88 -1.71 -2.67 10.82
CA ALA A 88 -2.57 -1.66 11.42
C ALA A 88 -2.18 -1.41 12.87
N ASP A 89 -2.10 -0.13 13.27
CA ASP A 89 -1.92 0.28 14.67
C ASP A 89 -3.23 0.09 15.44
N LEU A 90 -3.20 -0.73 16.49
CA LEU A 90 -4.38 -1.06 17.28
C LEU A 90 -4.58 -0.13 18.48
N ARG A 91 -3.62 0.75 18.84
CA ARG A 91 -3.67 1.49 20.12
C ARG A 91 -4.99 2.24 20.33
N ALA A 92 -5.44 2.97 19.31
CA ALA A 92 -6.69 3.73 19.34
C ALA A 92 -7.94 2.90 18.98
N ARG A 93 -7.81 1.59 18.75
CA ARG A 93 -8.86 0.69 18.24
C ARG A 93 -9.27 -0.39 19.24
N LEU A 94 -8.61 -0.47 20.38
CA LEU A 94 -9.01 -1.35 21.48
C LEU A 94 -9.98 -0.61 22.41
N ASP A 95 -10.75 -1.38 23.18
CA ASP A 95 -11.63 -0.86 24.22
C ASP A 95 -11.26 -1.48 25.57
N PRO A 96 -10.65 -0.71 26.50
CA PRO A 96 -10.28 0.71 26.35
C PRO A 96 -9.08 0.91 25.41
N PRO A 97 -8.89 2.13 24.85
CA PRO A 97 -7.71 2.45 24.05
C PRO A 97 -6.42 2.29 24.86
N VAL A 98 -5.35 1.86 24.17
CA VAL A 98 -4.02 1.77 24.76
C VAL A 98 -3.46 3.19 24.94
N GLY A 99 -2.94 3.48 26.14
CA GLY A 99 -2.38 4.79 26.44
C GLY A 99 -1.14 5.14 25.63
N ASP A 100 -0.92 6.45 25.41
CA ASP A 100 0.17 6.98 24.59
C ASP A 100 1.58 6.59 25.08
N GLY A 101 1.73 6.27 26.36
CA GLY A 101 2.98 5.80 26.96
C GLY A 101 3.33 4.33 26.69
N TYR A 102 2.51 3.58 25.96
CA TYR A 102 2.76 2.17 25.67
C TYR A 102 3.89 1.98 24.67
N LEU A 103 5.01 1.41 25.16
CA LEU A 103 6.24 1.19 24.40
C LEU A 103 6.29 -0.15 23.65
N GLY A 104 5.28 -1.00 23.81
CA GLY A 104 5.24 -2.34 23.19
C GLY A 104 4.66 -2.37 21.77
N ASN A 105 4.53 -3.58 21.23
CA ASN A 105 3.87 -3.84 19.96
C ASN A 105 2.35 -3.91 20.14
N CYS A 106 1.62 -3.06 19.41
CA CYS A 106 0.15 -3.07 19.38
C CYS A 106 -0.31 -2.96 17.92
N ILE A 107 -0.09 -4.02 17.16
CA ILE A 107 -0.34 -4.05 15.72
C ILE A 107 -1.12 -5.29 15.30
N LYS A 108 -1.93 -5.18 14.24
CA LYS A 108 -2.60 -6.31 13.57
C LYS A 108 -2.14 -6.43 12.13
N GLY A 109 -1.84 -7.66 11.73
CA GLY A 109 -1.66 -8.01 10.33
C GLY A 109 -2.97 -7.96 9.56
N CYS A 110 -2.95 -7.27 8.43
CA CYS A 110 -4.04 -7.18 7.47
C CYS A 110 -3.59 -7.85 6.16
N LEU A 111 -4.52 -8.54 5.50
CA LEU A 111 -4.27 -9.25 4.25
C LEU A 111 -5.32 -8.84 3.23
N ALA A 112 -4.90 -8.20 2.15
CA ALA A 112 -5.72 -8.01 0.96
C ALA A 112 -5.39 -9.10 -0.08
N THR A 113 -6.42 -9.61 -0.74
CA THR A 113 -6.31 -10.66 -1.77
C THR A 113 -7.00 -10.20 -3.04
N ALA A 114 -6.38 -10.45 -4.19
CA ALA A 114 -6.96 -10.23 -5.51
C ALA A 114 -6.29 -11.12 -6.56
N ASP A 115 -7.04 -11.52 -7.59
CA ASP A 115 -6.47 -12.22 -8.74
C ASP A 115 -5.44 -11.33 -9.46
N ALA A 116 -4.34 -11.93 -9.92
CA ALA A 116 -3.32 -11.18 -10.66
C ALA A 116 -3.89 -10.49 -11.91
N GLY A 117 -4.80 -11.16 -12.62
CA GLY A 117 -5.45 -10.65 -13.84
C GLY A 117 -6.29 -9.40 -13.56
N ASP A 118 -7.03 -9.39 -12.45
CA ASP A 118 -7.79 -8.22 -12.02
C ASP A 118 -6.88 -7.01 -11.80
N LEU A 119 -5.71 -7.23 -11.18
CA LEU A 119 -4.75 -6.17 -10.89
C LEU A 119 -3.97 -5.67 -12.10
N LEU A 120 -3.89 -6.44 -13.19
CA LEU A 120 -3.22 -6.05 -14.43
C LEU A 120 -4.05 -5.09 -15.31
N GLY A 121 -5.34 -4.91 -15.00
CA GLY A 121 -6.33 -4.17 -15.80
C GLY A 121 -6.22 -2.63 -15.83
N GLY A 122 -5.03 -2.06 -15.63
CA GLY A 122 -4.82 -0.60 -15.64
C GLY A 122 -5.62 0.11 -14.54
N ASP A 123 -6.48 1.08 -14.92
CA ASP A 123 -7.36 1.79 -13.98
C ASP A 123 -8.30 0.88 -13.20
N ARG A 124 -8.85 -0.14 -13.87
CA ARG A 124 -9.72 -1.13 -13.22
C ARG A 124 -8.94 -1.93 -12.17
N GLY A 125 -7.69 -2.29 -12.48
CA GLY A 125 -6.82 -2.99 -11.55
C GLY A 125 -6.39 -2.12 -10.36
N LEU A 126 -6.09 -0.83 -10.59
CA LEU A 126 -5.79 0.11 -9.52
C LEU A 126 -6.99 0.28 -8.57
N LEU A 127 -8.20 0.45 -9.10
CA LEU A 127 -9.42 0.54 -8.30
C LEU A 127 -9.70 -0.78 -7.55
N GLY A 128 -9.52 -1.92 -8.21
CA GLY A 128 -9.65 -3.26 -7.63
C GLY A 128 -8.72 -3.45 -6.42
N ALA A 129 -7.43 -3.11 -6.58
CA ALA A 129 -6.46 -3.11 -5.49
C ALA A 129 -6.89 -2.20 -4.34
N CYS A 130 -7.34 -0.96 -4.63
CA CYS A 130 -7.83 -0.04 -3.59
C CYS A 130 -9.00 -0.64 -2.80
N ARG A 131 -9.98 -1.22 -3.49
CA ARG A 131 -11.15 -1.85 -2.87
C ARG A 131 -10.76 -3.05 -2.01
N ALA A 132 -9.87 -3.91 -2.47
CA ALA A 132 -9.37 -5.05 -1.70
C ALA A 132 -8.64 -4.59 -0.41
N ILE A 133 -7.82 -3.55 -0.50
CA ILE A 133 -7.13 -2.97 0.67
C ILE A 133 -8.13 -2.32 1.64
N GLN A 134 -9.10 -1.56 1.12
CA GLN A 134 -10.14 -0.93 1.95
C GLN A 134 -11.02 -1.97 2.65
N ALA A 135 -11.33 -3.09 1.98
CA ALA A 135 -12.06 -4.21 2.59
C ALA A 135 -11.25 -4.82 3.75
N ALA A 136 -9.96 -5.07 3.57
CA ALA A 136 -9.08 -5.56 4.64
C ALA A 136 -8.96 -4.56 5.81
N VAL A 137 -8.94 -3.26 5.54
CA VAL A 137 -9.00 -2.22 6.58
C VAL A 137 -10.33 -2.27 7.33
N ALA A 138 -11.45 -2.36 6.62
CA ALA A 138 -12.78 -2.40 7.23
C ALA A 138 -12.98 -3.67 8.09
N GLU A 139 -12.48 -4.82 7.65
CA GLU A 139 -12.46 -6.06 8.44
C GLU A 139 -11.67 -5.89 9.74
N MET A 140 -10.48 -5.27 9.65
CA MET A 140 -9.66 -4.96 10.82
C MET A 140 -10.36 -3.99 11.78
N GLU A 141 -11.01 -2.93 11.27
CA GLU A 141 -11.73 -1.96 12.10
C GLU A 141 -12.96 -2.58 12.77
N ALA A 142 -13.65 -3.50 12.11
CA ALA A 142 -14.82 -4.19 12.66
C ALA A 142 -14.45 -5.19 13.76
N ALA A 143 -13.30 -5.87 13.64
CA ALA A 143 -12.85 -6.85 14.62
C ALA A 143 -11.32 -6.76 14.85
N PRO A 144 -10.84 -5.79 15.65
CA PRO A 144 -9.41 -5.48 15.79
C PRO A 144 -8.54 -6.61 16.34
N LEU A 145 -9.11 -7.56 17.10
CA LEU A 145 -8.36 -8.67 17.69
C LEU A 145 -8.63 -10.03 17.02
N ALA A 146 -9.67 -10.13 16.19
CA ALA A 146 -10.05 -11.41 15.59
C ALA A 146 -8.96 -11.99 14.68
N GLY A 147 -8.70 -13.30 14.83
CA GLY A 147 -7.76 -14.05 13.99
C GLY A 147 -6.28 -13.72 14.21
N THR A 148 -5.95 -12.94 15.24
CA THR A 148 -4.56 -12.57 15.56
C THR A 148 -3.75 -13.79 16.00
N GLU A 149 -4.39 -14.73 16.70
CA GLU A 149 -3.81 -15.97 17.20
C GLU A 149 -3.37 -16.94 16.08
N ARG A 150 -4.00 -16.87 14.90
CA ARG A 150 -3.67 -17.71 13.73
C ARG A 150 -2.92 -16.95 12.64
N TRP A 151 -2.56 -15.69 12.87
CA TRP A 151 -1.95 -14.83 11.86
C TRP A 151 -0.68 -15.43 11.24
N LEU A 152 0.26 -15.88 12.09
CA LEU A 152 1.52 -16.48 11.62
C LEU A 152 1.26 -17.76 10.81
N GLN A 153 0.35 -18.62 11.26
CA GLN A 153 -0.01 -19.83 10.53
C GLN A 153 -0.58 -19.49 9.14
N ARG A 154 -1.51 -18.53 9.07
CA ARG A 154 -2.08 -18.05 7.79
C ARG A 154 -0.99 -17.50 6.88
N MET A 155 -0.09 -16.66 7.39
CA MET A 155 1.02 -16.10 6.63
C MET A 155 1.93 -17.17 6.03
N MET A 156 2.28 -18.20 6.80
CA MET A 156 3.16 -19.28 6.35
C MET A 156 2.54 -20.18 5.27
N THR A 157 1.21 -20.15 5.10
CA THR A 157 0.53 -20.86 4.00
C THR A 157 0.53 -20.09 2.67
N LEU A 158 0.86 -18.80 2.69
CA LEU A 158 0.81 -17.98 1.48
C LEU A 158 2.03 -18.25 0.57
N PRO A 159 1.83 -18.25 -0.77
CA PRO A 159 2.94 -18.31 -1.70
C PRO A 159 3.72 -16.99 -1.67
N PHE A 160 4.83 -16.94 -0.92
CA PHE A 160 5.67 -15.74 -0.75
C PHE A 160 6.08 -15.07 -2.07
N GLN A 161 6.20 -15.82 -3.16
CA GLN A 161 6.52 -15.27 -4.48
C GLN A 161 5.40 -14.38 -5.08
N ARG A 162 4.15 -14.57 -4.63
CA ARG A 162 2.96 -13.79 -5.03
C ARG A 162 2.50 -12.83 -3.91
N LEU A 163 3.27 -12.76 -2.84
CA LEU A 163 3.02 -11.91 -1.68
C LEU A 163 3.89 -10.66 -1.79
N CYS A 164 3.31 -9.49 -1.62
CA CYS A 164 4.02 -8.25 -1.34
C CYS A 164 3.60 -7.73 0.03
N ASN A 165 4.42 -6.90 0.66
CA ASN A 165 4.11 -6.33 1.95
C ASN A 165 4.44 -4.84 1.99
N VAL A 166 3.58 -4.09 2.67
CA VAL A 166 3.79 -2.67 2.96
C VAL A 166 4.03 -2.53 4.46
N VAL A 167 5.17 -1.93 4.80
CA VAL A 167 5.54 -1.61 6.17
C VAL A 167 5.63 -0.10 6.37
N ALA A 168 5.66 0.31 7.64
CA ALA A 168 5.59 1.71 8.06
C ALA A 168 4.30 2.41 7.60
N SER A 169 4.30 3.75 7.62
CA SER A 169 3.14 4.56 7.25
C SER A 169 3.58 5.92 6.72
N PRO A 170 2.90 6.49 5.71
CA PRO A 170 3.07 7.89 5.33
C PRO A 170 2.90 8.89 6.49
N ARG A 171 2.26 8.46 7.59
CA ARG A 171 2.11 9.27 8.81
C ARG A 171 3.39 9.34 9.65
N PHE A 172 4.34 8.44 9.43
CA PHE A 172 5.61 8.42 10.16
C PHE A 172 6.52 9.51 9.61
N ARG A 173 6.64 10.59 10.38
CA ARG A 173 7.39 11.80 10.02
C ARG A 173 8.87 11.64 10.37
N VAL A 174 9.52 10.60 9.86
CA VAL A 174 10.90 10.23 10.24
C VAL A 174 11.90 11.38 10.05
N TYR A 175 11.78 12.12 8.94
CA TYR A 175 12.63 13.29 8.69
C TYR A 175 12.46 14.40 9.73
N LYS A 176 11.24 14.64 10.22
CA LYS A 176 10.98 15.66 11.24
C LYS A 176 11.35 15.15 12.64
N ALA A 177 11.09 13.88 12.93
CA ALA A 177 11.35 13.27 14.23
C ALA A 177 12.86 13.07 14.50
N SER A 178 13.67 12.97 13.44
CA SER A 178 15.12 12.81 13.52
C SER A 178 15.91 14.12 13.41
N ASP A 179 15.27 15.26 13.66
CA ASP A 179 15.99 16.52 13.86
C ASP A 179 16.44 16.63 15.31
N PHE A 180 17.71 16.27 15.56
CA PHE A 180 18.34 16.30 16.88
C PHE A 180 19.07 17.63 17.16
N GLY A 181 18.76 18.69 16.40
CA GLY A 181 19.42 20.00 16.50
C GLY A 181 20.44 20.30 15.40
N PHE A 182 20.64 19.36 14.47
CA PHE A 182 21.52 19.53 13.31
C PHE A 182 20.73 19.80 12.01
N GLY A 183 19.41 19.96 12.11
CA GLY A 183 18.50 20.01 10.99
C GLY A 183 18.04 18.62 10.55
N ARG A 184 16.99 18.59 9.74
CA ARG A 184 16.41 17.35 9.19
C ARG A 184 17.45 16.58 8.35
N PRO A 185 17.50 15.23 8.44
CA PRO A 185 18.42 14.42 7.66
C PRO A 185 18.19 14.56 6.15
N ALA A 186 19.27 14.47 5.37
CA ALA A 186 19.17 14.52 3.90
C ALA A 186 18.49 13.27 3.32
N ARG A 187 18.60 12.12 3.99
CA ARG A 187 18.04 10.84 3.56
C ARG A 187 17.80 9.93 4.76
N VAL A 188 16.71 9.16 4.71
CA VAL A 188 16.40 8.08 5.65
C VAL A 188 16.27 6.79 4.86
N GLU A 189 16.87 5.70 5.32
CA GLU A 189 16.74 4.37 4.69
C GLU A 189 16.51 3.28 5.71
N LEU A 190 15.61 2.36 5.39
CA LEU A 190 15.42 1.16 6.19
C LEU A 190 16.40 0.07 5.72
N VAL A 191 17.30 -0.34 6.62
CA VAL A 191 18.35 -1.31 6.29
C VAL A 191 17.82 -2.74 6.23
N SER A 192 16.69 -3.03 6.87
CA SER A 192 16.16 -4.39 7.07
C SER A 192 15.04 -4.78 6.09
N MET A 193 15.16 -4.41 4.81
CA MET A 193 14.23 -4.88 3.77
C MET A 193 14.67 -6.25 3.25
N ASN A 194 13.87 -7.28 3.52
CA ASN A 194 14.26 -8.68 3.39
C ASN A 194 13.33 -9.50 2.50
N HIS A 195 12.25 -8.90 1.98
CA HIS A 195 11.28 -9.60 1.14
C HIS A 195 11.23 -9.05 -0.28
N ASP A 196 11.10 -9.94 -1.27
CA ASP A 196 10.95 -9.59 -2.67
C ASP A 196 9.54 -9.06 -2.93
N GLY A 197 9.41 -7.74 -3.07
CA GLY A 197 8.12 -7.04 -3.07
C GLY A 197 7.81 -6.30 -1.78
N GLU A 198 8.79 -6.12 -0.88
CA GLU A 198 8.63 -5.26 0.30
C GLU A 198 8.67 -3.79 -0.09
N MET A 199 7.70 -3.04 0.44
CA MET A 199 7.56 -1.60 0.26
C MET A 199 7.51 -0.92 1.63
N VAL A 200 8.30 0.13 1.80
CA VAL A 200 8.34 0.95 3.02
C VAL A 200 7.80 2.33 2.67
N LEU A 201 6.74 2.73 3.34
CA LEU A 201 6.14 4.05 3.17
C LEU A 201 6.44 4.92 4.40
N VAL A 202 7.12 6.05 4.20
CA VAL A 202 7.33 7.04 5.27
C VAL A 202 7.02 8.44 4.75
N GLY A 203 6.60 9.35 5.64
CA GLY A 203 6.48 10.76 5.28
C GLY A 203 7.83 11.28 4.79
N GLY A 204 7.82 11.97 3.65
CA GLY A 204 9.01 12.51 3.00
C GLY A 204 9.62 13.69 3.75
N ARG A 205 10.61 14.32 3.12
CA ARG A 205 11.30 15.47 3.69
C ARG A 205 10.46 16.74 3.58
N GLU A 206 9.76 16.86 2.45
CA GLU A 206 8.87 17.97 2.12
C GLU A 206 7.43 17.70 2.58
N ASP A 207 6.65 18.77 2.76
CA ASP A 207 5.29 18.66 3.28
C ASP A 207 4.37 17.92 2.30
N GLY A 208 3.78 16.81 2.77
CA GLY A 208 2.89 15.97 1.99
C GLY A 208 3.60 15.02 1.00
N GLU A 209 4.93 15.07 0.91
CA GLU A 209 5.72 14.08 0.19
C GLU A 209 5.66 12.72 0.91
N VAL A 210 5.77 11.64 0.14
CA VAL A 210 5.99 10.30 0.67
C VAL A 210 7.24 9.70 0.03
N GLN A 211 8.13 9.20 0.87
CA GLN A 211 9.22 8.33 0.45
C GLN A 211 8.70 6.89 0.37
N VAL A 212 8.93 6.26 -0.78
CA VAL A 212 8.60 4.87 -1.08
C VAL A 212 9.89 4.11 -1.35
N SER A 213 10.37 3.34 -0.37
CA SER A 213 11.51 2.44 -0.58
C SER A 213 11.00 1.05 -0.93
N VAL A 214 11.61 0.38 -1.91
CA VAL A 214 11.20 -0.93 -2.43
C VAL A 214 12.39 -1.86 -2.53
N SER A 215 12.22 -3.12 -2.09
CA SER A 215 13.15 -4.21 -2.36
C SER A 215 12.52 -5.22 -3.30
N LEU A 216 13.21 -5.52 -4.39
CA LEU A 216 12.74 -6.43 -5.42
C LEU A 216 13.95 -7.12 -6.07
N ASP A 217 13.73 -8.24 -6.76
CA ASP A 217 14.67 -8.75 -7.76
C ASP A 217 15.15 -7.60 -8.67
N PRO A 218 16.47 -7.32 -8.75
CA PRO A 218 17.03 -6.27 -9.60
C PRO A 218 16.54 -6.33 -11.05
N ALA A 219 16.32 -7.53 -11.61
CA ALA A 219 15.85 -7.71 -12.98
C ALA A 219 14.42 -7.18 -13.20
N ARG A 220 13.64 -7.01 -12.12
CA ARG A 220 12.25 -6.55 -12.17
C ARG A 220 12.08 -5.07 -11.80
N MET A 221 13.15 -4.44 -11.29
CA MET A 221 13.09 -3.11 -10.72
C MET A 221 12.73 -2.01 -11.72
N GLU A 222 13.20 -2.11 -12.97
CA GLU A 222 12.91 -1.06 -13.96
C GLU A 222 11.43 -1.10 -14.41
N GLU A 223 10.86 -2.30 -14.58
CA GLU A 223 9.42 -2.46 -14.87
C GLU A 223 8.56 -1.92 -13.72
N PHE A 224 8.94 -2.22 -12.47
CA PHE A 224 8.27 -1.68 -11.28
C PHE A 224 8.32 -0.15 -11.27
N ARG A 225 9.52 0.42 -11.50
CA ARG A 225 9.74 1.87 -11.55
C ARG A 225 8.92 2.53 -12.64
N ALA A 226 8.87 1.95 -13.84
CA ALA A 226 8.12 2.50 -14.97
C ALA A 226 6.63 2.61 -14.63
N HIS A 227 6.05 1.60 -13.97
CA HIS A 227 4.64 1.65 -13.53
C HIS A 227 4.41 2.67 -12.42
N VAL A 228 5.29 2.71 -11.40
CA VAL A 228 5.16 3.67 -10.28
C VAL A 228 5.36 5.11 -10.74
N LEU A 229 6.30 5.42 -11.62
CA LEU A 229 6.51 6.81 -12.07
C LEU A 229 5.59 7.19 -13.25
N GLY A 230 5.14 6.20 -14.03
CA GLY A 230 4.24 6.39 -15.16
C GLY A 230 2.84 6.89 -14.77
N HIS A 231 2.42 6.73 -13.51
CA HIS A 231 1.14 7.26 -13.04
C HIS A 231 1.04 8.79 -13.19
N ARG A 232 2.18 9.50 -13.31
CA ARG A 232 2.26 10.95 -13.41
C ARG A 232 1.82 11.50 -14.77
N SER A 233 1.75 10.67 -15.81
CA SER A 233 1.57 11.13 -17.21
C SER A 233 0.10 11.43 -17.60
N ALA A 234 -0.84 11.47 -16.67
CA ALA A 234 -2.24 11.80 -16.93
C ALA A 234 -2.62 13.17 -16.36
N ALA A 235 -1.88 14.22 -16.74
CA ALA A 235 -2.38 15.59 -16.64
C ALA A 235 -3.01 15.97 -17.99
N PRO A 236 -4.24 16.54 -18.04
CA PRO A 236 -4.78 17.04 -19.30
C PRO A 236 -3.88 18.16 -19.80
N ALA A 237 -3.47 18.08 -21.06
CA ALA A 237 -2.77 19.17 -21.73
C ALA A 237 -3.61 20.43 -21.58
N ALA A 238 -3.02 21.47 -20.98
CA ALA A 238 -3.65 22.78 -20.93
C ALA A 238 -3.91 23.24 -22.37
N ALA A 239 -5.18 23.39 -22.72
CA ALA A 239 -5.58 24.01 -23.98
C ALA A 239 -5.04 25.44 -24.01
N SER A 240 -4.42 25.77 -25.14
CA SER A 240 -3.78 27.06 -25.46
C SER A 240 -4.79 28.19 -25.52
#